data_AF-A0A3D1ZJE0-F1
#
_entry.id   AF-A0A3D1ZJE0-F1
#
_cell.length_a   1.000
_cell.length_b   1.000
_cell.length_c   1.000
_cell.angle_alpha   90.00
_cell.angle_beta   90.00
_cell.angle_gamma   90.00
#
_symmetry.space_group_name_H-M   'P 1'
#
loop_
_entity.id
_entity.type
_entity.pdbx_description
1 polymer ?
#
loop_
_entity_poly.entity_id
_entity_poly.type
_entity_poly.pdbx_seq_one_letter_code
_entity_poly.pdbx_strand_id
1 'polypeptide(L)'
;MDFTYQYTEEQEEFRKEVRSWLQENIPDDKRAPVDRNELSDEMYAWWRDMHQTLAEKGWLYPTYPKEYGGGDLSTEEALILD
;
A
#
# COMPACT_ATOMS: atom_id res chain seq x y z
N MET A 1 -9.45 29.08 5.39
CA MET A 1 -10.06 27.74 5.55
C MET A 1 -8.91 26.78 5.78
N ASP A 2 -9.03 25.95 6.80
CA ASP A 2 -8.08 24.86 7.06
C ASP A 2 -8.54 23.65 6.24
N PHE A 3 -7.65 23.11 5.40
CA PHE A 3 -7.90 21.97 4.53
C PHE A 3 -7.15 20.71 5.01
N THR A 4 -6.57 20.75 6.21
CA THR A 4 -5.86 19.60 6.78
C THR A 4 -6.85 18.51 7.17
N TYR A 5 -6.71 17.34 6.55
CA TYR A 5 -7.46 16.14 6.94
C TYR A 5 -7.06 15.71 8.35
N GLN A 6 -8.05 15.55 9.22
CA GLN A 6 -7.85 15.09 10.60
C GLN A 6 -8.18 13.61 10.67
N TYR A 7 -7.17 12.80 10.99
CA TYR A 7 -7.34 11.38 11.19
C TYR A 7 -7.89 11.09 12.59
N THR A 8 -8.67 10.02 12.72
CA THR A 8 -9.01 9.43 14.02
C THR A 8 -7.78 8.78 14.66
N GLU A 9 -7.85 8.43 15.94
CA GLU A 9 -6.78 7.71 16.62
C GLU A 9 -6.46 6.37 15.95
N GLU A 10 -7.49 5.58 15.62
CA GLU A 10 -7.37 4.30 14.89
C GLU A 10 -6.71 4.50 13.52
N GLN A 11 -7.07 5.56 12.78
CA GLN A 11 -6.47 5.87 11.50
C GLN A 11 -4.99 6.27 11.63
N GLU A 12 -4.62 7.02 12.66
CA GLU A 12 -3.20 7.34 12.92
C GLU A 12 -2.39 6.11 13.33
N GLU A 13 -2.97 5.18 14.08
CA GLU A 13 -2.33 3.89 14.39
C GLU A 13 -2.12 3.06 13.13
N PHE A 14 -3.16 2.89 12.31
CA PHE A 14 -3.05 2.16 11.04
C PHE A 14 -2.02 2.82 10.10
N ARG A 15 -2.01 4.16 10.02
CA ARG A 15 -1.03 4.91 9.24
C ARG A 15 0.40 4.69 9.70
N LYS A 16 0.64 4.58 11.01
CA LYS A 16 1.95 4.24 11.57
C LYS A 16 2.35 2.82 11.20
N GLU A 17 1.43 1.86 11.33
CA GLU A 17 1.66 0.47 10.91
C GLU A 17 2.07 0.40 9.44
N VAL A 18 1.27 1.00 8.55
CA VAL A 18 1.54 1.03 7.11
C VAL A 18 2.90 1.63 6.82
N ARG A 19 3.24 2.77 7.42
CA ARG A 19 4.53 3.43 7.20
C ARG A 19 5.71 2.59 7.67
N SER A 20 5.63 2.03 8.88
CA SER A 20 6.68 1.16 9.41
C SER A 20 6.86 -0.06 8.52
N TRP A 21 5.76 -0.69 8.11
CA TRP A 21 5.80 -1.86 7.25
C TRP A 21 6.44 -1.54 5.89
N LEU A 22 6.06 -0.45 5.24
CA LEU A 22 6.64 -0.05 3.95
C LEU A 22 8.14 0.23 4.07
N GLN A 23 8.57 0.91 5.14
CA GLN A 23 9.99 1.19 5.39
C GLN A 23 10.82 -0.07 5.62
N GLU A 24 10.25 -1.08 6.28
CA GLU A 24 10.92 -2.34 6.59
C GLU A 24 10.94 -3.30 5.40
N ASN A 25 9.92 -3.27 4.54
CA ASN A 25 9.70 -4.29 3.51
C ASN A 25 9.97 -3.82 2.08
N ILE A 26 10.06 -2.51 1.83
CA ILE A 26 10.29 -1.96 0.49
C ILE A 26 11.64 -1.22 0.47
N PRO A 27 12.69 -1.84 -0.08
CA PRO A 27 13.98 -1.19 -0.28
C PRO A 27 13.87 0.05 -1.18
N ASP A 28 14.73 1.04 -0.94
CA ASP A 28 14.72 2.31 -1.69
C ASP A 28 15.00 2.12 -3.19
N ASP A 29 15.78 1.10 -3.58
CA ASP A 29 16.08 0.76 -4.97
C ASP A 29 14.92 0.04 -5.70
N LYS A 30 13.84 -0.31 -4.99
CA LYS A 30 12.63 -0.91 -5.55
C LYS A 30 11.48 0.08 -5.72
N ARG A 31 11.69 1.36 -5.39
CA ARG A 31 10.74 2.43 -5.70
C ARG A 31 10.58 2.55 -7.21
N ALA A 32 9.33 2.63 -7.67
CA ALA A 32 9.05 2.73 -9.10
C ALA A 32 9.67 4.01 -9.70
N PRO A 33 10.25 3.95 -10.92
CA PRO A 33 10.80 5.10 -11.60
C PRO A 33 9.67 6.04 -12.00
N VAL A 34 10.04 7.31 -12.20
CA VAL A 34 9.11 8.32 -12.68
C VAL A 34 8.61 7.97 -14.09
N ASP A 35 9.51 7.50 -14.97
CA ASP A 35 9.13 6.96 -16.28
C ASP A 35 8.97 5.44 -16.20
N ARG A 36 7.76 4.94 -16.49
CA ARG A 36 7.46 3.51 -16.50
C ARG A 36 8.23 2.74 -17.58
N ASN A 37 8.76 3.41 -18.61
CA ASN A 37 9.63 2.75 -19.59
C ASN A 37 11.00 2.37 -19.00
N GLU A 38 11.38 2.93 -17.85
CA GLU A 38 12.59 2.58 -17.11
C GLU A 38 12.36 1.42 -16.12
N LEU A 39 11.16 0.83 -16.10
CA LEU A 39 10.87 -0.34 -15.28
C LEU A 39 11.66 -1.54 -15.81
N SER A 40 12.67 -1.98 -15.05
CA SER A 40 13.44 -3.18 -15.40
C SER A 40 12.60 -4.45 -15.18
N ASP A 41 12.91 -5.50 -15.95
CA ASP A 41 12.29 -6.82 -15.77
C ASP A 41 12.51 -7.39 -14.36
N GLU A 42 13.68 -7.11 -13.76
CA GLU A 42 14.00 -7.52 -12.39
C GLU A 42 13.07 -6.83 -11.37
N MET A 43 12.87 -5.51 -11.51
CA MET A 43 12.00 -4.78 -10.61
C MET A 43 10.54 -5.16 -10.81
N TYR A 44 10.13 -5.43 -12.06
CA TYR A 44 8.80 -5.97 -12.33
C TYR A 44 8.58 -7.34 -11.69
N ALA A 45 9.56 -8.25 -11.78
CA ALA A 45 9.50 -9.55 -11.12
C ALA A 45 9.40 -9.40 -9.60
N TRP A 46 10.23 -8.54 -9.00
CA TRP A 46 10.20 -8.26 -7.57
C TRP A 46 8.83 -7.72 -7.11
N TRP A 47 8.26 -6.75 -7.84
CA TRP A 47 6.94 -6.21 -7.51
C TRP A 47 5.81 -7.24 -7.68
N ARG A 48 5.91 -8.18 -8.62
CA ARG A 48 4.93 -9.27 -8.72
C ARG A 48 4.92 -10.17 -7.48
N ASP A 49 6.09 -10.48 -6.94
CA ASP A 49 6.18 -11.26 -5.71
C ASP A 49 5.69 -10.43 -4.51
N MET A 50 6.05 -9.14 -4.47
CA MET A 50 5.62 -8.25 -3.41
C MET A 50 4.12 -7.95 -3.42
N HIS A 51 3.47 -7.94 -4.58
CA HIS A 51 2.02 -7.88 -4.67
C HIS A 51 1.34 -9.05 -3.97
N GLN A 52 1.93 -10.25 -3.96
CA GLN A 52 1.37 -11.39 -3.21
C GLN A 52 1.42 -11.13 -1.71
N THR A 53 2.53 -10.58 -1.22
CA THR A 53 2.66 -10.21 0.20
C THR A 53 1.66 -9.12 0.59
N LEU A 54 1.46 -8.11 -0.26
CA LEU A 54 0.42 -7.09 -0.07
C LEU A 54 -0.98 -7.68 -0.11
N ALA A 55 -1.24 -8.67 -0.98
CA ALA A 55 -2.53 -9.35 -1.07
C ALA A 55 -2.84 -10.15 0.20
N GLU A 56 -1.86 -10.84 0.78
CA GLU A 56 -2.02 -11.55 2.06
C GLU A 56 -2.39 -10.62 3.22
N LYS A 57 -1.89 -9.36 3.20
CA LYS A 57 -2.28 -8.31 4.14
C LYS A 57 -3.61 -7.63 3.80
N GLY A 58 -4.19 -7.94 2.64
CA GLY A 58 -5.39 -7.26 2.12
C GLY A 58 -5.12 -5.86 1.58
N TRP A 59 -3.87 -5.48 1.32
CA TRP A 59 -3.50 -4.11 0.90
C TRP A 59 -3.39 -3.95 -0.61
N LEU A 60 -3.31 -5.03 -1.38
CA LEU A 60 -3.22 -4.95 -2.85
C LEU A 60 -4.52 -4.45 -3.49
N TYR A 61 -5.66 -4.93 -2.98
CA TYR A 61 -7.00 -4.48 -3.37
C TYR A 61 -7.81 -4.20 -2.10
N PRO A 62 -7.54 -3.07 -1.42
CA PRO A 62 -7.96 -2.85 -0.04
C PRO A 62 -9.48 -2.82 0.12
N THR A 63 -10.21 -2.19 -0.79
CA THR A 63 -11.66 -2.04 -0.68
C THR A 63 -12.46 -3.20 -1.30
N TYR A 64 -11.80 -4.18 -1.93
CA TYR A 64 -12.51 -5.32 -2.52
C TYR A 64 -12.97 -6.29 -1.42
N PRO A 65 -14.14 -6.93 -1.57
CA PRO A 65 -14.60 -7.92 -0.60
C PRO A 65 -13.63 -9.10 -0.44
N LYS A 66 -13.54 -9.64 0.78
CA LYS A 66 -12.70 -10.81 1.09
C LYS A 66 -13.05 -12.06 0.29
N GLU A 67 -14.32 -12.24 -0.09
CA GLU A 67 -14.76 -13.36 -0.94
C GLU A 67 -14.10 -13.36 -2.33
N TYR A 68 -13.62 -12.20 -2.79
CA TYR A 68 -12.86 -12.04 -4.03
C TYR A 68 -11.35 -11.89 -3.80
N GLY A 69 -10.88 -12.07 -2.56
CA GLY A 69 -9.47 -11.93 -2.19
C GLY A 69 -9.00 -10.50 -1.91
N GLY A 70 -9.92 -9.55 -1.71
CA GLY A 70 -9.59 -8.19 -1.30
C GLY A 70 -9.46 -8.00 0.22
N GLY A 71 -9.15 -6.78 0.64
CA GLY A 71 -8.95 -6.43 2.04
C GLY A 71 -10.21 -6.16 2.85
N ASP A 72 -11.32 -5.77 2.18
CA ASP A 72 -12.57 -5.29 2.79
C ASP A 72 -12.36 -4.11 3.76
N LEU A 73 -11.36 -3.27 3.46
CA LEU A 73 -11.06 -2.02 4.16
C LEU A 73 -12.08 -0.95 3.76
N SER A 74 -12.34 -0.04 4.70
CA SER A 74 -13.09 1.18 4.45
C SER A 74 -12.37 2.09 3.46
N THR A 75 -13.11 3.02 2.84
CA THR A 75 -12.52 4.03 1.94
C THR A 75 -11.48 4.88 2.66
N GLU A 76 -11.70 5.18 3.94
CA GLU A 76 -10.81 5.97 4.76
C GLU A 76 -9.51 5.23 5.09
N GLU A 77 -9.58 3.92 5.36
CA GLU A 77 -8.38 3.07 5.52
C GLU A 77 -7.63 2.90 4.19
N ALA A 78 -8.35 2.72 3.08
CA ALA A 78 -7.74 2.62 1.76
C ALA A 78 -7.00 3.91 1.37
N LEU A 79 -7.49 5.09 1.77
CA LEU A 79 -6.80 6.37 1.57
C LEU A 79 -5.46 6.45 2.31
N ILE A 80 -5.26 5.68 3.38
CA ILE A 80 -3.99 5.62 4.10
C ILE A 80 -2.93 4.81 3.32
N LEU A 81 -3.37 3.91 2.44
CA LEU A 81 -2.51 3.06 1.60
C LEU A 81 -2.13 3.70 0.25
N ASP A 82 -2.82 4.77 -0.17
CA ASP A 82 -2.61 5.50 -1.43
C ASP A 82 -1.52 6.60 -1.30
#